data_AF-A0A8D8NZ02-F1
#
_entry.id   AF-A0A8D8NZ02-F1
#
_cell.length_a   1.000
_cell.length_b   1.000
_cell.length_c   1.000
_cell.angle_alpha   90.00
_cell.angle_beta   90.00
_cell.angle_gamma   90.00
#
_symmetry.space_group_name_H-M   'P 1'
#
loop_
_entity.id
_entity.type
_entity.pdbx_description
1 polymer ?
#
loop_
_entity_poly.entity_id
_entity_poly.type
_entity_poly.pdbx_seq_one_letter_code
_entity_poly.pdbx_strand_id
1 'polypeptide(L)'
;LHSKGKKRFILNQFFFRNSPVLRRDPLEFVWSKEKAPKMVQCTLVLAGIGVFMAVGGALLGWVVFPGAVHDKIIENTELRQGTPQFKRFEALPQPLDFKVFIFNVTNPYEVQMGKRPRVVEVGPYIYFQYRQKDNIRFSRDRSKVHFSQQQLYVFDAESSYPLTENDPLMVLNMHMNSILQIAEDETYDSLRLINVELNRIFGRPDSMFLRTTPKEFLFDGVPFCVNVIGIAKAICKEIEKRNTKTIRVLPDGSMKFSFFNHVSNGWGGWMDTTGLTR
;
A
#
# COMPACT_ATOMS: atom_id res chain seq x y z
N LEU A 1 -0.68 61.22 77.62
CA LEU A 1 -1.14 62.33 76.76
C LEU A 1 -2.66 62.26 76.73
N HIS A 2 -3.34 62.91 77.69
CA HIS A 2 -4.04 64.21 77.52
C HIS A 2 -5.10 64.14 76.41
N SER A 3 -6.40 64.42 76.58
CA SER A 3 -7.14 65.08 77.66
C SER A 3 -8.67 64.91 77.43
N LYS A 4 -9.41 64.62 78.53
CA LYS A 4 -10.70 65.15 79.04
C LYS A 4 -11.57 66.00 78.08
N GLY A 5 -12.91 66.04 78.14
CA GLY A 5 -13.93 65.68 79.16
C GLY A 5 -15.34 65.93 78.58
N LYS A 6 -16.41 65.23 79.00
CA LYS A 6 -17.26 65.38 80.21
C LYS A 6 -18.30 66.52 80.13
N LYS A 7 -19.60 66.14 80.12
CA LYS A 7 -20.79 66.63 80.92
C LYS A 7 -22.09 66.33 80.12
N ARG A 8 -23.03 65.47 80.57
CA ARG A 8 -24.15 65.65 81.54
C ARG A 8 -24.90 66.99 81.31
N PHE A 9 -26.23 67.11 81.25
CA PHE A 9 -27.28 66.53 82.10
C PHE A 9 -28.68 66.99 81.59
N ILE A 10 -29.70 66.18 81.89
CA ILE A 10 -31.10 66.49 82.30
C ILE A 10 -32.17 67.05 81.32
N LEU A 11 -33.34 66.41 81.50
CA LEU A 11 -34.73 66.69 81.09
C LEU A 11 -35.15 68.16 81.03
N ASN A 12 -36.10 68.43 80.13
CA ASN A 12 -37.27 69.24 80.45
C ASN A 12 -38.53 68.72 79.74
N GLN A 13 -39.57 68.49 80.55
CA GLN A 13 -40.99 68.40 80.17
C GLN A 13 -41.59 69.81 80.03
N PHE A 14 -42.85 69.87 79.59
CA PHE A 14 -43.81 70.99 79.43
C PHE A 14 -44.03 71.45 77.99
N PHE A 15 -45.25 71.63 77.47
CA PHE A 15 -46.64 71.26 77.81
C PHE A 15 -47.49 71.80 76.62
N PHE A 16 -48.50 71.07 76.14
CA PHE A 16 -49.79 71.52 75.53
C PHE A 16 -49.76 72.58 74.38
N ARG A 17 -50.46 72.44 73.23
CA ARG A 17 -51.89 72.16 73.05
C ARG A 17 -52.25 72.20 71.53
N ASN A 18 -53.27 71.40 71.16
CA ASN A 18 -54.19 71.48 70.00
C ASN A 18 -53.81 70.87 68.62
N SER A 19 -54.64 69.87 68.28
CA SER A 19 -54.95 69.16 67.02
C SER A 19 -55.27 70.08 65.82
N PRO A 20 -55.26 69.61 64.54
CA PRO A 20 -56.05 68.45 64.09
C PRO A 20 -55.42 67.48 63.05
N VAL A 21 -55.89 66.22 63.16
CA VAL A 21 -56.18 65.20 62.14
C VAL A 21 -55.61 65.38 60.73
N LEU A 22 -54.70 64.47 60.34
CA LEU A 22 -54.55 63.99 58.96
C LEU A 22 -54.25 62.48 58.96
N ARG A 23 -55.16 61.71 58.36
CA ARG A 23 -55.12 60.26 58.15
C ARG A 23 -54.01 59.89 57.15
N ARG A 24 -53.13 58.96 57.52
CA ARG A 24 -52.24 58.20 56.61
C ARG A 24 -52.12 56.76 57.09
N ASP A 25 -52.82 55.86 56.43
CA ASP A 25 -52.29 54.50 56.17
C ASP A 25 -51.53 54.59 54.81
N PRO A 26 -50.74 53.61 54.33
CA PRO A 26 -50.43 52.26 54.84
C PRO A 26 -48.93 51.88 54.63
N LEU A 27 -48.57 50.60 54.80
CA LEU A 27 -48.00 49.74 53.72
C LEU A 27 -47.70 48.33 54.27
N GLU A 28 -48.63 47.39 54.03
CA GLU A 28 -48.29 45.97 54.05
C GLU A 28 -47.63 45.59 52.72
N PHE A 29 -46.50 44.88 52.81
CA PHE A 29 -45.72 44.41 51.69
C PHE A 29 -46.34 43.11 51.13
N VAL A 30 -47.27 43.27 50.19
CA VAL A 30 -47.93 42.16 49.50
C VAL A 30 -47.06 41.67 48.34
N TRP A 31 -46.66 40.39 48.38
CA TRP A 31 -46.05 39.71 47.24
C TRP A 31 -47.07 39.50 46.12
N SER A 32 -46.95 40.27 45.04
CA SER A 32 -47.67 40.01 43.78
C SER A 32 -46.91 38.95 42.98
N LYS A 33 -47.56 37.81 42.67
CA LYS A 33 -47.09 36.88 41.63
C LYS A 33 -47.41 37.49 40.26
N GLU A 34 -46.46 38.20 39.68
CA GLU A 34 -46.53 38.62 38.28
C GLU A 34 -46.52 37.40 37.35
N LYS A 35 -47.51 37.31 36.47
CA LYS A 35 -47.55 36.31 35.39
C LYS A 35 -46.55 36.73 34.31
N ALA A 36 -45.59 35.87 33.99
CA ALA A 36 -44.56 36.13 32.99
C ALA A 36 -45.16 36.52 31.61
N PRO A 37 -44.58 37.50 30.89
CA PRO A 37 -45.08 37.93 29.59
C PRO A 37 -44.93 36.81 28.55
N LYS A 38 -45.92 36.67 27.63
CA LYS A 38 -45.95 35.63 26.58
C LYS A 38 -44.65 35.49 25.78
N MET A 39 -43.86 36.57 25.68
CA MET A 39 -42.56 36.62 25.00
C MET A 39 -41.46 35.82 25.71
N VAL A 40 -41.42 35.87 27.06
CA VAL A 40 -40.47 35.10 27.89
C VAL A 40 -40.76 33.60 27.80
N GLN A 41 -42.04 33.25 27.64
CA GLN A 41 -42.49 31.88 27.47
C GLN A 41 -42.00 31.25 26.16
N CYS A 42 -42.02 31.99 25.04
CA CYS A 42 -41.48 31.50 23.76
C CYS A 42 -39.95 31.31 23.77
N THR A 43 -39.20 32.21 24.42
CA THR A 43 -37.75 32.07 24.57
C THR A 43 -37.35 30.86 25.42
N LEU A 44 -38.12 30.54 26.47
CA LEU A 44 -37.89 29.36 27.30
C LEU A 44 -38.18 28.06 26.54
N VAL A 45 -39.21 28.05 25.69
CA VAL A 45 -39.53 26.90 24.83
C VAL A 45 -38.43 26.68 23.79
N LEU A 46 -37.95 27.74 23.13
CA LEU A 46 -36.85 27.65 22.16
C LEU A 46 -35.54 27.20 22.81
N ALA A 47 -35.21 27.72 23.99
CA ALA A 47 -34.04 27.29 24.75
C ALA A 47 -34.15 25.80 25.17
N GLY A 48 -35.33 25.36 25.60
CA GLY A 48 -35.59 23.96 25.93
C GLY A 48 -35.42 23.02 24.74
N ILE A 49 -35.91 23.42 23.56
CA ILE A 49 -35.72 22.66 22.31
C ILE A 49 -34.23 22.61 21.92
N GLY A 50 -33.49 23.71 22.08
CA GLY A 50 -32.06 23.76 21.81
C GLY A 50 -31.24 22.83 22.72
N VAL A 51 -31.53 22.84 24.02
CA VAL A 51 -30.90 21.91 24.99
C VAL A 51 -31.26 20.46 24.66
N PHE A 52 -32.52 20.19 24.31
CA PHE A 52 -32.96 18.85 23.93
C PHE A 52 -32.24 18.33 22.67
N MET A 53 -32.09 19.17 21.64
CA MET A 53 -31.31 18.83 20.45
C MET A 53 -29.82 18.63 20.75
N ALA A 54 -29.23 19.46 21.61
CA ALA A 54 -27.83 19.32 21.99
C ALA A 54 -27.56 18.02 22.77
N VAL A 55 -28.42 17.70 23.74
CA VAL A 55 -28.33 16.46 24.52
C VAL A 55 -28.63 15.24 23.64
N GLY A 56 -29.64 15.33 22.77
CA GLY A 56 -29.94 14.28 21.80
C GLY A 56 -28.79 14.02 20.83
N GLY A 57 -28.19 15.08 20.28
CA GLY A 57 -27.01 14.99 19.42
C GLY A 57 -25.79 14.41 20.14
N ALA A 58 -25.55 14.82 21.40
CA ALA A 58 -24.47 14.28 22.22
C ALA A 58 -24.66 12.79 22.55
N LEU A 59 -25.90 12.37 22.88
CA LEU A 59 -26.23 10.97 23.15
C LEU A 59 -26.11 10.10 21.90
N LEU A 60 -26.64 10.56 20.77
CA LEU A 60 -26.51 9.86 19.49
C LEU A 60 -25.04 9.79 19.04
N GLY A 61 -24.29 10.89 19.20
CA GLY A 61 -22.87 10.95 18.92
C GLY A 61 -22.02 10.06 19.84
N TRP A 62 -22.40 9.87 21.10
CA TRP A 62 -21.65 9.04 22.04
C TRP A 62 -21.99 7.55 21.95
N VAL A 63 -23.21 7.19 21.56
CA VAL A 63 -23.66 5.78 21.54
C VAL A 63 -23.69 5.19 20.14
N VAL A 64 -24.31 5.91 19.18
CA VAL A 64 -24.56 5.36 17.83
C VAL A 64 -23.34 5.52 16.94
N PHE A 65 -22.70 6.69 16.98
CA PHE A 65 -21.54 6.98 16.15
C PHE A 65 -20.35 6.02 16.37
N PRO A 66 -19.90 5.71 17.60
CA PRO A 66 -18.76 4.80 17.76
C PRO A 66 -19.06 3.37 17.27
N GLY A 67 -20.29 2.87 17.44
CA GLY A 67 -20.69 1.56 16.91
C GLY A 67 -20.66 1.54 15.38
N ALA A 68 -21.30 2.53 14.74
CA ALA A 68 -21.33 2.63 13.28
C ALA A 68 -19.92 2.81 12.67
N VAL A 69 -19.05 3.61 13.33
CA VAL A 69 -17.66 3.78 12.91
C VAL A 69 -16.87 2.49 13.07
N HIS A 70 -17.03 1.77 14.19
CA HIS A 70 -16.35 0.50 14.43
C HIS A 70 -16.74 -0.55 13.38
N ASP A 71 -18.03 -0.69 13.09
CA ASP A 71 -18.53 -1.61 12.06
C ASP A 71 -17.96 -1.26 10.68
N LYS A 72 -17.88 0.05 10.36
CA LYS A 72 -17.31 0.51 9.09
C LYS A 72 -15.79 0.28 9.01
N ILE A 73 -15.08 0.38 10.14
CA ILE A 73 -13.65 0.05 10.20
C ILE A 73 -13.44 -1.45 9.97
N ILE A 74 -14.24 -2.31 10.61
CA ILE A 74 -14.15 -3.78 10.41
C ILE A 74 -14.43 -4.13 8.94
N GLU A 75 -15.47 -3.56 8.33
CA GLU A 75 -15.81 -3.81 6.93
C GLU A 75 -14.68 -3.38 5.95
N ASN A 76 -13.95 -2.32 6.28
CA ASN A 76 -12.84 -1.81 5.48
C ASN A 76 -11.50 -2.53 5.73
N THR A 77 -11.36 -3.24 6.85
CA THR A 77 -10.12 -3.92 7.23
C THR A 77 -10.17 -5.43 7.00
N GLU A 78 -11.34 -6.05 7.12
CA GLU A 78 -11.51 -7.48 6.92
C GLU A 78 -11.60 -7.87 5.44
N LEU A 79 -10.80 -8.87 5.05
CA LEU A 79 -10.90 -9.54 3.75
C LEU A 79 -12.08 -10.52 3.75
N ARG A 80 -13.29 -9.99 3.55
CA ARG A 80 -14.53 -10.77 3.49
C ARG A 80 -15.21 -10.63 2.12
N GLN A 81 -15.67 -11.75 1.56
CA GLN A 81 -16.39 -11.74 0.28
C GLN A 81 -17.56 -10.74 0.30
N GLY A 82 -17.65 -9.93 -0.76
CA GLY A 82 -18.68 -8.91 -0.93
C GLY A 82 -18.32 -7.52 -0.39
N THR A 83 -17.27 -7.38 0.44
CA THR A 83 -16.83 -6.05 0.90
C THR A 83 -16.09 -5.29 -0.21
N PRO A 84 -16.08 -3.94 -0.17
CA PRO A 84 -15.25 -3.14 -1.08
C PRO A 84 -13.76 -3.50 -0.99
N GLN A 85 -13.29 -3.86 0.20
CA GLN A 85 -11.90 -4.26 0.41
C GLN A 85 -11.56 -5.57 -0.31
N PHE A 86 -12.48 -6.54 -0.32
CA PHE A 86 -12.30 -7.76 -1.10
C PHE A 86 -12.20 -7.50 -2.60
N LYS A 87 -13.03 -6.59 -3.15
CA LYS A 87 -12.94 -6.20 -4.57
C LYS A 87 -11.58 -5.58 -4.93
N ARG A 88 -11.05 -4.72 -4.05
CA ARG A 88 -9.70 -4.14 -4.21
C ARG A 88 -8.59 -5.18 -4.08
N PHE A 89 -8.80 -6.20 -3.25
CA PHE A 89 -7.88 -7.31 -3.11
C PHE A 89 -7.87 -8.21 -4.36
N GLU A 90 -9.04 -8.50 -4.91
CA GLU A 90 -9.24 -9.26 -6.15
C GLU A 90 -8.57 -8.56 -7.34
N ALA A 91 -8.87 -7.29 -7.57
CA ALA A 91 -8.24 -6.47 -8.59
C ALA A 91 -7.92 -5.07 -8.06
N LEU A 92 -6.66 -4.64 -8.25
CA LEU A 92 -6.27 -3.30 -7.85
C LEU A 92 -6.95 -2.27 -8.77
N PRO A 93 -7.60 -1.23 -8.20
CA PRO A 93 -8.31 -0.23 -9.00
C PRO A 93 -7.35 0.67 -9.81
N GLN A 94 -6.10 0.77 -9.40
CA GLN A 94 -5.04 1.47 -10.11
C GLN A 94 -3.83 0.54 -10.26
N PRO A 95 -3.13 0.59 -11.41
CA PRO A 95 -1.89 -0.16 -11.58
C PRO A 95 -0.81 0.37 -10.63
N LEU A 96 0.15 -0.49 -10.32
CA LEU A 96 1.32 -0.12 -9.53
C LEU A 96 2.48 0.26 -10.46
N ASP A 97 3.23 1.30 -10.10
CA ASP A 97 4.45 1.66 -10.80
C ASP A 97 5.58 0.67 -10.45
N PHE A 98 5.98 -0.15 -11.40
CA PHE A 98 7.10 -1.05 -11.29
C PHE A 98 8.33 -0.42 -11.95
N LYS A 99 9.28 0.04 -11.12
CA LYS A 99 10.50 0.72 -11.57
C LYS A 99 11.67 -0.24 -11.56
N VAL A 100 12.32 -0.40 -12.70
CA VAL A 100 13.48 -1.29 -12.86
C VAL A 100 14.74 -0.48 -13.11
N PHE A 101 15.78 -0.78 -12.32
CA PHE A 101 17.13 -0.24 -12.48
C PHE A 101 18.05 -1.40 -12.84
N ILE A 102 18.85 -1.23 -13.88
CA ILE A 102 19.73 -2.28 -14.40
C ILE A 102 21.18 -1.79 -14.35
N PHE A 103 22.08 -2.61 -13.81
CA PHE A 103 23.51 -2.33 -13.83
C PHE A 103 24.11 -2.72 -15.18
N ASN A 104 24.39 -1.72 -16.02
CA ASN A 104 25.08 -1.87 -17.29
C ASN A 104 26.60 -1.99 -17.07
N VAL A 105 27.22 -3.04 -17.62
CA VAL A 105 28.64 -3.35 -17.45
C VAL A 105 29.47 -2.67 -18.54
N THR A 106 30.43 -1.84 -18.14
CA THR A 106 31.25 -1.05 -19.09
C THR A 106 32.55 -1.73 -19.52
N ASN A 107 33.01 -2.74 -18.78
CA ASN A 107 34.30 -3.40 -18.99
C ASN A 107 34.24 -4.94 -19.02
N PRO A 108 33.32 -5.55 -19.81
CA PRO A 108 33.07 -7.00 -19.76
C PRO A 108 34.32 -7.85 -20.00
N TYR A 109 35.17 -7.50 -20.97
CA TYR A 109 36.39 -8.24 -21.29
C TYR A 109 37.47 -8.12 -20.21
N GLU A 110 37.59 -6.95 -19.58
CA GLU A 110 38.52 -6.77 -18.46
C GLU A 110 38.13 -7.62 -17.25
N VAL A 111 36.82 -7.74 -16.99
CA VAL A 111 36.30 -8.58 -15.89
C VAL A 111 36.59 -10.04 -16.13
N GLN A 112 36.48 -10.50 -17.38
CA GLN A 112 36.85 -11.86 -17.75
C GLN A 112 38.34 -12.16 -17.55
N MET A 113 39.19 -11.14 -17.58
CA MET A 113 40.62 -11.24 -17.24
C MET A 113 40.90 -11.13 -15.72
N GLY A 114 39.86 -11.14 -14.88
CA GLY A 114 39.99 -11.06 -13.42
C GLY A 114 40.05 -9.64 -12.85
N LYS A 115 39.83 -8.59 -13.68
CA LYS A 115 39.71 -7.22 -13.15
C LYS A 115 38.34 -7.00 -12.49
N ARG A 116 38.24 -5.94 -11.68
CA ARG A 116 36.98 -5.57 -11.03
C ARG A 116 35.94 -5.05 -12.02
N PRO A 117 34.65 -5.43 -11.89
CA PRO A 117 33.58 -4.92 -12.74
C PRO A 117 33.31 -3.44 -12.48
N ARG A 118 33.15 -2.68 -13.56
CA ARG A 118 32.69 -1.28 -13.57
C ARG A 118 31.28 -1.25 -14.14
N VAL A 119 30.32 -0.92 -13.30
CA VAL A 119 28.90 -0.85 -13.65
C VAL A 119 28.38 0.58 -13.58
N VAL A 120 27.40 0.87 -14.42
CA VAL A 120 26.62 2.11 -14.40
C VAL A 120 25.16 1.71 -14.26
N GLU A 121 24.47 2.28 -13.28
CA GLU A 121 23.02 2.08 -13.13
C GLU A 121 22.28 2.81 -14.25
N VAL A 122 21.38 2.10 -14.93
CA VAL A 122 20.53 2.63 -15.99
C VAL A 122 19.07 2.40 -15.62
N GLY A 123 18.30 3.47 -15.59
CA GLY A 123 16.89 3.44 -15.22
C GLY A 123 16.40 4.81 -14.72
N PRO A 124 15.14 4.89 -14.29
CA PRO A 124 14.18 3.78 -14.20
C PRO A 124 13.54 3.43 -15.54
N TYR A 125 13.45 2.14 -15.86
CA TYR A 125 12.46 1.63 -16.81
C TYR A 125 11.16 1.39 -16.05
N ILE A 126 10.11 2.13 -16.39
CA ILE A 126 8.84 2.16 -15.65
C ILE A 126 7.80 1.31 -16.38
N TYR A 127 7.15 0.44 -15.63
CA TYR A 127 6.07 -0.42 -16.10
C TYR A 127 4.84 -0.27 -15.20
N PHE A 128 3.66 -0.12 -15.79
CA PHE A 128 2.41 -0.30 -15.08
C PHE A 128 2.17 -1.78 -14.83
N GLN A 129 2.13 -2.15 -13.55
CA GLN A 129 1.85 -3.50 -13.11
C GLN A 129 0.37 -3.62 -12.71
N TYR A 130 -0.39 -4.34 -13.52
CA TYR A 130 -1.74 -4.78 -13.20
C TYR A 130 -1.68 -6.10 -12.46
N ARG A 131 -2.54 -6.29 -11.44
CA ARG A 131 -2.63 -7.53 -10.67
C ARG A 131 -4.09 -7.93 -10.53
N GLN A 132 -4.38 -9.19 -10.86
CA GLN A 132 -5.69 -9.80 -10.66
C GLN A 132 -5.52 -11.12 -9.92
N LYS A 133 -6.44 -11.42 -9.01
CA LYS A 133 -6.46 -12.66 -8.23
C LYS A 133 -7.78 -13.38 -8.48
N ASP A 134 -7.69 -14.64 -8.88
CA ASP A 134 -8.82 -15.54 -9.08
C ASP A 134 -8.74 -16.73 -8.13
N ASN A 135 -9.78 -17.57 -8.13
CA ASN A 135 -9.84 -18.80 -7.32
C ASN A 135 -9.57 -18.57 -5.82
N ILE A 136 -10.05 -17.45 -5.28
CA ILE A 136 -9.80 -17.03 -3.90
C ILE A 136 -10.54 -17.96 -2.92
N ARG A 137 -9.79 -18.64 -2.06
CA ARG A 137 -10.29 -19.59 -1.06
C ARG A 137 -9.71 -19.28 0.31
N PHE A 138 -10.56 -19.16 1.32
CA PHE A 138 -10.14 -18.96 2.70
C PHE A 138 -9.90 -20.29 3.41
N SER A 139 -8.91 -20.31 4.32
CA SER A 139 -8.73 -21.44 5.22
C SER A 139 -9.90 -21.57 6.20
N ARG A 140 -10.07 -22.75 6.81
CA ARG A 140 -11.17 -23.03 7.76
C ARG A 140 -11.21 -22.06 8.93
N ASP A 141 -10.03 -21.68 9.43
CA ASP A 141 -9.82 -20.74 10.52
C ASP A 141 -9.78 -19.26 10.06
N ARG A 142 -9.94 -19.00 8.75
CA ARG A 142 -9.88 -17.67 8.12
C ARG A 142 -8.58 -16.90 8.40
N SER A 143 -7.49 -17.59 8.74
CA SER A 143 -6.17 -16.99 8.95
C SER A 143 -5.35 -16.85 7.65
N LYS A 144 -5.70 -17.64 6.63
CA LYS A 144 -5.02 -17.69 5.34
C LYS A 144 -6.00 -17.58 4.19
N VAL A 145 -5.51 -17.02 3.10
CA VAL A 145 -6.21 -16.94 1.82
C VAL A 145 -5.32 -17.53 0.73
N HIS A 146 -5.85 -18.50 0.01
CA HIS A 146 -5.22 -19.10 -1.16
C HIS A 146 -5.86 -18.48 -2.40
N PHE A 147 -5.04 -18.06 -3.35
CA PHE A 147 -5.53 -17.46 -4.59
C PHE A 147 -4.54 -17.73 -5.71
N SER A 148 -5.05 -17.72 -6.93
CA SER A 148 -4.23 -17.70 -8.12
C SER A 148 -4.05 -16.25 -8.55
N GLN A 149 -2.81 -15.78 -8.67
CA GLN A 149 -2.53 -14.41 -9.06
C GLN A 149 -1.94 -14.33 -10.46
N GLN A 150 -2.44 -13.35 -11.19
CA GLN A 150 -1.95 -12.93 -12.48
C GLN A 150 -1.37 -11.53 -12.40
N GLN A 151 -0.31 -11.29 -13.18
CA GLN A 151 0.28 -9.96 -13.31
C GLN A 151 0.49 -9.63 -14.78
N LEU A 152 0.26 -8.37 -15.14
CA LEU A 152 0.55 -7.82 -16.46
C LEU A 152 1.42 -6.59 -16.29
N TYR A 153 2.52 -6.52 -17.04
CA TYR A 153 3.43 -5.40 -17.05
C TYR A 153 3.32 -4.70 -18.40
N VAL A 154 3.01 -3.40 -18.37
CA VAL A 154 2.88 -2.56 -19.57
C VAL A 154 3.90 -1.44 -19.45
N PHE A 155 4.82 -1.33 -20.41
CA PHE A 155 5.84 -0.30 -20.38
C PHE A 155 5.23 1.10 -20.52
N ASP A 156 5.67 2.01 -19.66
CA ASP A 156 5.32 3.42 -19.70
C ASP A 156 6.47 4.23 -20.32
N ALA A 157 6.34 4.52 -21.61
CA ALA A 157 7.35 5.27 -22.36
C ALA A 157 7.44 6.75 -21.94
N GLU A 158 6.36 7.35 -21.45
CA GLU A 158 6.36 8.76 -21.03
C GLU A 158 7.12 8.92 -19.72
N SER A 159 6.80 8.10 -18.71
CA SER A 159 7.49 8.16 -17.42
C SER A 159 8.92 7.63 -17.47
N SER A 160 9.26 6.77 -18.46
CA SER A 160 10.62 6.26 -18.67
C SER A 160 11.49 7.17 -19.53
N TYR A 161 10.94 8.23 -20.15
CA TYR A 161 11.67 9.10 -21.06
C TYR A 161 12.94 9.68 -20.39
N PRO A 162 14.12 9.70 -21.07
CA PRO A 162 14.36 9.39 -22.50
C PRO A 162 14.67 7.92 -22.81
N LEU A 163 14.54 7.01 -21.83
CA LEU A 163 14.89 5.60 -21.99
C LEU A 163 13.81 4.81 -22.74
N THR A 164 14.21 3.76 -23.43
CA THR A 164 13.32 2.85 -24.17
C THR A 164 13.61 1.39 -23.82
N GLU A 165 12.63 0.50 -23.97
CA GLU A 165 12.87 -0.93 -23.72
C GLU A 165 13.82 -1.60 -24.72
N ASN A 166 14.24 -0.88 -25.76
CA ASN A 166 15.17 -1.35 -26.79
C ASN A 166 16.58 -0.79 -26.57
N ASP A 167 16.83 -0.07 -25.48
CA ASP A 167 18.14 0.49 -25.19
C ASP A 167 19.19 -0.63 -25.07
N PRO A 168 20.38 -0.45 -25.66
CA PRO A 168 21.41 -1.48 -25.63
C PRO A 168 21.98 -1.61 -24.22
N LEU A 169 21.96 -2.83 -23.70
CA LEU A 169 22.50 -3.17 -22.39
C LEU A 169 23.54 -4.27 -22.49
N MET A 170 24.57 -4.14 -21.65
CA MET A 170 25.58 -5.16 -21.40
C MET A 170 25.40 -5.66 -19.96
N VAL A 171 24.87 -6.88 -19.82
CA VAL A 171 24.50 -7.45 -18.52
C VAL A 171 25.09 -8.84 -18.34
N LEU A 172 25.14 -9.32 -17.09
CA LEU A 172 25.60 -10.68 -16.80
C LEU A 172 24.70 -11.69 -17.50
N ASN A 173 25.29 -12.70 -18.15
CA ASN A 173 24.53 -13.77 -18.77
C ASN A 173 24.01 -14.73 -17.69
N MET A 174 22.88 -14.37 -17.06
CA MET A 174 22.39 -15.03 -15.85
C MET A 174 22.04 -16.51 -16.07
N HIS A 175 21.46 -16.87 -17.22
CA HIS A 175 21.11 -18.26 -17.50
C HIS A 175 22.34 -19.11 -17.82
N MET A 176 23.29 -18.60 -18.61
CA MET A 176 24.53 -19.32 -18.89
C MET A 176 25.34 -19.54 -17.62
N ASN A 177 25.58 -18.49 -16.82
CA ASN A 177 26.36 -18.60 -15.59
C ASN A 177 25.68 -19.50 -14.56
N SER A 178 24.35 -19.42 -14.41
CA SER A 178 23.60 -20.34 -13.53
C SER A 178 23.73 -21.80 -13.97
N ILE A 179 23.62 -22.09 -15.27
CA ILE A 179 23.75 -23.46 -15.81
C ILE A 179 25.18 -23.98 -15.60
N LEU A 180 26.19 -23.15 -15.84
CA LEU A 180 27.59 -23.52 -15.64
C LEU A 180 27.88 -23.80 -14.16
N GLN A 181 27.37 -22.97 -13.25
CA GLN A 181 27.52 -23.16 -11.80
C GLN A 181 26.87 -24.47 -11.34
N ILE A 182 25.64 -24.74 -11.77
CA ILE A 182 24.95 -26.00 -11.47
C ILE A 182 25.74 -27.20 -12.00
N ALA A 183 26.30 -27.09 -13.20
CA ALA A 183 27.08 -28.18 -13.79
C ALA A 183 28.40 -28.42 -13.07
N GLU A 184 29.05 -27.36 -12.58
CA GLU A 184 30.24 -27.44 -11.74
C GLU A 184 29.95 -28.13 -10.40
N ASP A 185 28.82 -27.81 -9.77
CA ASP A 185 28.39 -28.40 -8.50
C ASP A 185 27.98 -29.88 -8.63
N GLU A 186 27.47 -30.30 -9.80
CA GLU A 186 27.05 -31.69 -10.02
C GLU A 186 28.22 -32.64 -10.24
N THR A 187 28.97 -32.47 -11.34
CA THR A 187 30.17 -33.27 -11.61
C THR A 187 31.11 -32.51 -12.56
N TYR A 188 32.42 -32.73 -12.40
CA TYR A 188 33.43 -32.19 -13.32
C TYR A 188 33.17 -32.57 -14.80
N ASP A 189 32.67 -33.79 -15.04
CA ASP A 189 32.34 -34.24 -16.40
C ASP A 189 31.12 -33.51 -17.00
N SER A 190 30.11 -33.17 -16.19
CA SER A 190 28.98 -32.33 -16.62
C SER A 190 29.48 -30.98 -17.13
N LEU A 191 30.33 -30.30 -16.36
CA LEU A 191 30.92 -29.02 -16.76
C LEU A 191 31.75 -29.15 -18.05
N ARG A 192 32.55 -30.22 -18.17
CA ARG A 192 33.35 -30.48 -19.37
C ARG A 192 32.50 -30.63 -20.62
N LEU A 193 31.38 -31.37 -20.53
CA LEU A 193 30.46 -31.56 -21.64
C LEU A 193 29.78 -30.24 -22.06
N ILE A 194 29.35 -29.43 -21.10
CA ILE A 194 28.75 -28.12 -21.38
C ILE A 194 29.79 -27.19 -22.01
N ASN A 195 31.03 -27.18 -21.52
CA ASN A 195 32.09 -26.32 -22.07
C ASN A 195 32.39 -26.63 -23.55
N VAL A 196 32.37 -27.91 -23.95
CA VAL A 196 32.54 -28.31 -25.36
C VAL A 196 31.38 -27.83 -26.23
N GLU A 197 30.16 -27.85 -25.70
CA GLU A 197 28.94 -27.48 -26.43
C GLU A 197 28.49 -26.03 -26.19
N LEU A 198 29.27 -25.22 -25.46
CA LEU A 198 28.92 -23.87 -25.01
C LEU A 198 28.48 -22.98 -26.18
N ASN A 199 29.25 -23.02 -27.27
CA ASN A 199 28.98 -22.25 -28.48
C ASN A 199 27.68 -22.66 -29.19
N ARG A 200 27.30 -23.95 -29.12
CA ARG A 200 26.07 -24.46 -29.72
C ARG A 200 24.85 -24.14 -28.84
N ILE A 201 25.01 -24.25 -27.52
CA ILE A 201 23.93 -24.03 -26.55
C ILE A 201 23.61 -22.53 -26.45
N PHE A 202 24.62 -21.67 -26.31
CA PHE A 202 24.44 -20.24 -26.03
C PHE A 202 24.74 -19.31 -27.20
N GLY A 203 24.92 -19.85 -28.42
CA GLY A 203 25.05 -19.02 -29.63
C GLY A 203 26.36 -18.24 -29.73
N ARG A 204 27.48 -18.85 -29.36
CA ARG A 204 28.84 -18.24 -29.34
C ARG A 204 28.95 -17.01 -28.42
N PRO A 205 28.87 -17.21 -27.10
CA PRO A 205 29.05 -16.12 -26.15
C PRO A 205 30.50 -15.59 -26.18
N ASP A 206 30.69 -14.28 -26.35
CA ASP A 206 32.02 -13.65 -26.31
C ASP A 206 32.60 -13.58 -24.88
N SER A 207 31.74 -13.53 -23.87
CA SER A 207 32.12 -13.38 -22.45
C SER A 207 31.05 -13.94 -21.52
N MET A 208 31.28 -13.86 -20.20
CA MET A 208 30.24 -14.14 -19.19
C MET A 208 29.07 -13.14 -19.22
N PHE A 209 29.19 -12.06 -19.99
CA PHE A 209 28.19 -11.02 -20.21
C PHE A 209 27.55 -11.17 -21.60
N LEU A 210 26.30 -10.74 -21.74
CA LEU A 210 25.56 -10.74 -23.00
C LEU A 210 25.00 -9.37 -23.32
N ARG A 211 24.91 -9.07 -24.64
CA ARG A 211 24.28 -7.85 -25.15
C ARG A 211 22.79 -8.14 -25.35
N THR A 212 21.94 -7.28 -24.82
CA THR A 212 20.47 -7.41 -24.90
C THR A 212 19.80 -6.06 -24.68
N THR A 213 18.49 -6.06 -24.56
CA THR A 213 17.66 -4.91 -24.24
C THR A 213 16.88 -5.15 -22.94
N PRO A 214 16.37 -4.10 -22.27
CA PRO A 214 15.48 -4.26 -21.12
C PRO A 214 14.31 -5.20 -21.42
N LYS A 215 13.68 -5.06 -22.60
CA LYS A 215 12.53 -5.87 -23.00
C LYS A 215 12.86 -7.36 -23.04
N GLU A 216 13.96 -7.69 -23.71
CA GLU A 216 14.41 -9.08 -23.87
C GLU A 216 14.87 -9.68 -22.55
N PHE A 217 15.64 -8.93 -21.76
CA PHE A 217 16.19 -9.40 -20.50
C PHE A 217 15.09 -9.65 -19.47
N LEU A 218 14.11 -8.75 -19.38
CA LEU A 218 13.05 -8.82 -18.37
C LEU A 218 11.89 -9.72 -18.82
N PHE A 219 11.43 -9.63 -20.07
CA PHE A 219 10.13 -10.19 -20.49
C PHE A 219 10.16 -11.07 -21.75
N ASP A 220 10.68 -10.61 -22.89
CA ASP A 220 10.59 -11.36 -24.16
C ASP A 220 11.47 -12.63 -24.16
N GLY A 221 12.58 -12.54 -23.44
CA GLY A 221 13.53 -13.61 -23.16
C GLY A 221 14.66 -13.75 -24.17
N VAL A 222 15.86 -13.96 -23.63
CA VAL A 222 17.10 -14.20 -24.37
C VAL A 222 17.11 -15.65 -24.88
N PRO A 223 17.24 -15.88 -26.20
CA PRO A 223 17.18 -17.21 -26.77
C PRO A 223 18.47 -18.01 -26.53
N PHE A 224 18.31 -19.30 -26.25
CA PHE A 224 19.39 -20.29 -26.17
C PHE A 224 18.85 -21.67 -26.59
N CYS A 225 19.73 -22.64 -26.84
CA CYS A 225 19.38 -23.96 -27.38
C CYS A 225 18.64 -23.90 -28.74
N VAL A 226 19.02 -22.93 -29.59
CA VAL A 226 18.39 -22.73 -30.90
C VAL A 226 18.94 -23.74 -31.92
N ASN A 227 18.07 -24.58 -32.50
CA ASN A 227 18.41 -25.55 -33.55
C ASN A 227 19.59 -26.48 -33.20
N VAL A 228 19.70 -26.90 -31.94
CA VAL A 228 20.79 -27.75 -31.45
C VAL A 228 20.60 -29.23 -31.82
N ILE A 229 21.72 -29.93 -32.06
CA ILE A 229 21.78 -31.36 -32.40
C ILE A 229 22.79 -32.10 -31.51
N GLY A 230 22.75 -33.44 -31.53
CA GLY A 230 23.74 -34.27 -30.83
C GLY A 230 23.75 -34.06 -29.31
N ILE A 231 24.96 -33.93 -28.74
CA ILE A 231 25.18 -33.77 -27.29
C ILE A 231 24.53 -32.48 -26.78
N ALA A 232 24.62 -31.36 -27.51
CA ALA A 232 23.97 -30.12 -27.14
C ALA A 232 22.45 -30.29 -26.96
N LYS A 233 21.79 -31.08 -27.82
CA LYS A 233 20.36 -31.36 -27.69
C LYS A 233 20.04 -32.17 -26.43
N ALA A 234 20.89 -33.13 -26.06
CA ALA A 234 20.74 -33.90 -24.83
C ALA A 234 20.87 -33.00 -23.59
N ILE A 235 21.85 -32.09 -23.58
CA ILE A 235 22.05 -31.10 -22.50
C ILE A 235 20.83 -30.16 -22.40
N CYS A 236 20.37 -29.60 -23.52
CA CYS A 236 19.20 -28.72 -23.55
C CYS A 236 17.93 -29.42 -23.04
N LYS A 237 17.75 -30.71 -23.35
CA LYS A 237 16.65 -31.51 -22.82
C LYS A 237 16.76 -31.73 -21.31
N GLU A 238 17.96 -31.86 -20.77
CA GLU A 238 18.16 -31.96 -19.32
C GLU A 238 17.87 -30.64 -18.61
N ILE A 239 18.24 -29.51 -19.22
CA ILE A 239 17.87 -28.17 -18.73
C ILE A 239 16.35 -28.00 -18.74
N GLU A 240 15.68 -28.40 -19.82
CA GLU A 240 14.21 -28.38 -19.94
C GLU A 240 13.53 -29.19 -18.81
N LYS A 241 14.02 -30.39 -18.51
CA LYS A 241 13.46 -31.25 -17.44
C LYS A 241 13.49 -30.61 -16.06
N ARG A 242 14.43 -29.71 -15.78
CA ARG A 242 14.46 -28.97 -14.50
C ARG A 242 13.24 -28.06 -14.34
N ASN A 243 12.53 -27.75 -15.43
CA ASN A 243 11.25 -27.04 -15.44
C ASN A 243 11.25 -25.76 -14.58
N THR A 244 12.29 -24.95 -14.74
CA THR A 244 12.39 -23.68 -14.03
C THR A 244 11.42 -22.68 -14.64
N LYS A 245 10.69 -21.93 -13.81
CA LYS A 245 9.69 -20.96 -14.29
C LYS A 245 10.29 -19.89 -15.20
N THR A 246 11.56 -19.49 -15.01
CA THR A 246 12.24 -18.44 -15.79
C THR A 246 12.70 -18.86 -17.19
N ILE A 247 12.56 -20.14 -17.55
CA ILE A 247 12.91 -20.67 -18.86
C ILE A 247 11.62 -21.10 -19.56
N ARG A 248 11.38 -20.54 -20.75
CA ARG A 248 10.26 -20.92 -21.61
C ARG A 248 10.75 -21.74 -22.79
N VAL A 249 10.16 -22.91 -22.99
CA VAL A 249 10.38 -23.75 -24.17
C VAL A 249 9.44 -23.30 -25.28
N LEU A 250 9.97 -23.12 -26.49
CA LEU A 250 9.23 -22.77 -27.69
C LEU A 250 8.81 -24.03 -28.46
N PRO A 251 7.82 -23.94 -29.37
CA PRO A 251 7.33 -25.11 -30.12
C PRO A 251 8.38 -25.83 -30.97
N ASP A 252 9.45 -25.13 -31.36
CA ASP A 252 10.60 -25.68 -32.09
C ASP A 252 11.63 -26.38 -31.18
N GLY A 253 11.41 -26.41 -29.87
CA GLY A 253 12.32 -26.94 -28.86
C GLY A 253 13.44 -25.98 -28.46
N SER A 254 13.47 -24.76 -29.02
CA SER A 254 14.38 -23.71 -28.53
C SER A 254 13.89 -23.17 -27.19
N MET A 255 14.78 -22.52 -26.44
CA MET A 255 14.45 -21.99 -25.12
C MET A 255 14.73 -20.50 -25.05
N LYS A 256 13.96 -19.80 -24.21
CA LYS A 256 14.17 -18.39 -23.88
C LYS A 256 14.25 -18.21 -22.38
N PHE A 257 15.27 -17.51 -21.90
CA PHE A 257 15.40 -17.12 -20.50
C PHE A 257 14.94 -15.68 -20.30
N SER A 258 14.14 -15.43 -19.26
CA SER A 258 13.71 -14.09 -18.84
C SER A 258 13.36 -14.08 -17.36
N PHE A 259 13.48 -12.92 -16.72
CA PHE A 259 13.14 -12.80 -15.29
C PHE A 259 11.65 -12.88 -15.02
N PHE A 260 10.85 -12.17 -15.82
CA PHE A 260 9.45 -11.88 -15.49
C PHE A 260 8.45 -12.44 -16.51
N ASN A 261 8.86 -13.12 -17.58
CA ASN A 261 7.92 -13.73 -18.53
C ASN A 261 6.90 -14.64 -17.85
N HIS A 262 7.35 -15.52 -16.96
CA HIS A 262 6.49 -16.45 -16.24
C HIS A 262 5.42 -15.76 -15.39
N VAL A 263 5.69 -14.51 -14.99
CA VAL A 263 4.77 -13.63 -14.26
C VAL A 263 3.90 -12.80 -15.21
N SER A 264 4.42 -12.52 -16.40
CA SER A 264 3.90 -11.59 -17.40
C SER A 264 3.64 -12.30 -18.74
N ASN A 265 2.67 -13.22 -18.78
CA ASN A 265 2.29 -13.94 -20.00
C ASN A 265 0.88 -13.57 -20.46
N GLY A 266 0.64 -12.25 -20.57
CA GLY A 266 -0.68 -11.70 -20.79
C GLY A 266 -1.70 -12.25 -19.81
N TRP A 267 -2.97 -12.17 -20.21
CA TRP A 267 -4.12 -12.93 -19.73
C TRP A 267 -3.91 -14.39 -19.26
N GLY A 268 -2.77 -15.06 -19.50
CA GLY A 268 -2.60 -16.51 -19.30
C GLY A 268 -1.78 -17.02 -18.10
N GLY A 269 -1.01 -16.18 -17.40
CA GLY A 269 -0.10 -16.63 -16.33
C GLY A 269 -0.70 -16.62 -14.93
N TRP A 270 -0.95 -17.80 -14.34
CA TRP A 270 -1.52 -17.96 -13.01
C TRP A 270 -0.47 -18.48 -12.00
N MET A 271 -0.34 -17.79 -10.87
CA MET A 271 0.56 -18.17 -9.78
C MET A 271 -0.23 -18.44 -8.50
N ASP A 272 -0.27 -19.70 -8.11
CA ASP A 272 -0.81 -20.08 -6.81
C ASP A 272 0.02 -19.43 -5.69
N THR A 273 -0.67 -18.63 -4.89
CA THR A 273 -0.11 -17.83 -3.82
C THR A 273 -0.94 -18.02 -2.56
N THR A 274 -0.28 -17.99 -1.40
CA THR A 274 -0.94 -17.98 -0.11
C THR A 274 -0.63 -16.67 0.59
N GLY A 275 -1.67 -15.91 0.94
CA GLY A 275 -1.58 -14.70 1.74
C GLY A 275 -2.11 -14.91 3.15
N LEU A 276 -1.72 -14.00 4.05
CA LEU A 276 -2.36 -13.86 5.36
C LEU A 276 -3.56 -12.92 5.22
N THR A 277 -4.61 -13.19 5.99
CA THR A 277 -5.85 -12.40 5.99
C THR A 277 -5.88 -11.29 7.03
N ARG A 278 -4.85 -11.20 7.88
CA ARG A 278 -4.76 -10.32 9.05
C ARG A 278 -3.54 -9.42 8.99
#